data_AF-A0A3N6CYX6-F1
#
_entry.id   AF-A0A3N6CYX6-F1
#
_cell.length_a   1.000
_cell.length_b   1.000
_cell.length_c   1.000
_cell.angle_alpha   90.00
_cell.angle_beta   90.00
_cell.angle_gamma   90.00
#
_symmetry.space_group_name_H-M   'P 1'
#
loop_
_entity.id
_entity.type
_entity.pdbx_description
1 polymer ?
#
loop_
_entity_poly.entity_id
_entity_poly.type
_entity_poly.pdbx_seq_one_letter_code
_entity_poly.pdbx_strand_id
1 'polypeptide(L)'
;MVRATEEAALHRVASRRARQDVQRTERVDVRYSAEEKSEIKAEAHRLGLAGAHFVGALVMAHLHGDYALPDRRTATDDLIDELAALRTQVARIGTNVNQIAHRLNAGGDPHPGDKTVLEEAARVLVLARQAATMIDTAADGAATQHRAV
;
A
#
# COMPACT_ATOMS: atom_id res chain seq x y z
N MET A 1 -12.40 -12.25 5.45
CA MET A 1 -13.82 -11.85 5.53
C MET A 1 -14.17 -10.60 4.72
N VAL A 2 -13.22 -9.67 4.49
CA VAL A 2 -13.41 -8.36 3.83
C VAL A 2 -14.12 -8.41 2.46
N ARG A 3 -13.71 -9.31 1.55
CA ARG A 3 -14.35 -9.42 0.22
C ARG A 3 -15.82 -9.80 0.25
N ALA A 4 -16.21 -10.73 1.13
CA ALA A 4 -17.61 -11.17 1.22
C ALA A 4 -18.51 -10.06 1.81
N THR A 5 -17.98 -9.27 2.76
CA THR A 5 -18.70 -8.13 3.32
C THR A 5 -18.87 -7.00 2.31
N GLU A 6 -17.87 -6.77 1.46
CA GLU A 6 -17.90 -5.81 0.36
C GLU A 6 -18.89 -6.23 -0.74
N GLU A 7 -18.88 -7.50 -1.16
CA GLU A 7 -19.86 -8.04 -2.11
C GLU A 7 -21.29 -7.93 -1.56
N ALA A 8 -21.49 -8.24 -0.27
CA ALA A 8 -22.78 -8.08 0.38
C ALA A 8 -23.22 -6.60 0.42
N ALA A 9 -22.29 -5.66 0.64
CA ALA A 9 -22.58 -4.24 0.58
C ALA A 9 -23.01 -3.77 -0.81
N LEU A 10 -22.32 -4.24 -1.84
CA LEU A 10 -22.69 -4.01 -3.23
C LEU A 10 -24.10 -4.53 -3.54
N HIS A 11 -24.42 -5.74 -3.10
CA HIS A 11 -25.76 -6.32 -3.27
C HIS A 11 -26.84 -5.54 -2.50
N ARG A 12 -26.56 -5.07 -1.28
CA ARG A 12 -27.48 -4.19 -0.54
C ARG A 12 -27.74 -2.90 -1.32
N VAL A 13 -26.72 -2.26 -1.86
CA VAL A 13 -26.89 -0.97 -2.56
C VAL A 13 -27.59 -1.17 -3.91
N ALA A 14 -27.25 -2.23 -4.64
CA ALA A 14 -27.92 -2.59 -5.88
C ALA A 14 -29.42 -2.89 -5.66
N SER A 15 -29.77 -3.56 -4.56
CA SER A 15 -31.17 -3.88 -4.23
C SER A 15 -31.93 -2.71 -3.58
N ARG A 16 -31.26 -1.84 -2.81
CA ARG A 16 -31.88 -0.74 -2.05
C ARG A 16 -32.05 0.57 -2.82
N ARG A 17 -31.61 0.67 -4.07
CA ARG A 17 -31.86 1.88 -4.87
C ARG A 17 -33.37 2.11 -4.99
N ALA A 18 -33.89 3.05 -4.19
CA ALA A 18 -35.30 3.38 -4.15
C ALA A 18 -35.79 3.67 -5.57
N ARG A 19 -36.88 3.01 -5.95
CA ARG A 19 -37.57 3.29 -7.21
C ARG A 19 -38.04 4.74 -7.15
N GLN A 20 -37.66 5.53 -8.13
CA GLN A 20 -38.23 6.85 -8.33
C GLN A 20 -39.38 6.72 -9.32
N ASP A 21 -40.45 7.47 -9.09
CA ASP A 21 -41.60 7.52 -9.99
C ASP A 21 -41.23 8.15 -11.35
N VAL A 22 -40.11 8.89 -11.38
CA VAL A 22 -39.52 9.48 -12.58
C VAL A 22 -38.22 8.78 -12.99
N GLN A 23 -37.96 8.76 -14.29
CA GLN A 23 -36.70 8.25 -14.82
C GLN A 23 -35.54 9.17 -14.41
N ARG A 24 -34.42 8.58 -13.97
CA ARG A 24 -33.17 9.31 -13.73
C ARG A 24 -32.55 9.73 -15.06
N THR A 25 -32.40 11.03 -15.27
CA THR A 25 -31.86 11.63 -16.51
C THR A 25 -30.41 12.07 -16.40
N GLU A 26 -29.93 12.35 -15.19
CA GLU A 26 -28.54 12.79 -14.96
C GLU A 26 -27.54 11.68 -15.26
N ARG A 27 -26.43 12.05 -15.92
CA ARG A 27 -25.40 11.11 -16.38
C ARG A 27 -24.00 11.53 -15.91
N VAL A 28 -23.20 10.52 -15.58
CA VAL A 28 -21.76 10.66 -15.34
C VAL A 28 -21.06 9.77 -16.37
N ASP A 29 -20.33 10.38 -17.31
CA ASP A 29 -19.68 9.66 -18.41
C ASP A 29 -18.20 9.36 -18.08
N VAL A 30 -17.76 8.13 -18.34
CA VAL A 30 -16.37 7.68 -18.23
C VAL A 30 -15.99 6.91 -19.49
N ARG A 31 -14.73 7.05 -19.93
CA ARG A 31 -14.15 6.28 -21.04
C ARG A 31 -13.23 5.20 -20.48
N TYR A 32 -13.38 3.98 -21.01
CA TYR A 32 -12.57 2.82 -20.66
C TYR A 32 -11.85 2.31 -21.91
N SER A 33 -10.66 1.75 -21.72
CA SER A 33 -10.01 0.91 -22.71
C SER A 33 -10.83 -0.36 -22.98
N ALA A 34 -10.48 -1.09 -24.03
CA ALA A 34 -11.14 -2.36 -24.34
C ALA A 34 -10.92 -3.42 -23.24
N GLU A 35 -9.74 -3.42 -22.63
CA GLU A 35 -9.35 -4.31 -21.54
C GLU A 35 -10.13 -3.99 -20.27
N GLU A 36 -10.11 -2.73 -19.83
CA GLU A 36 -10.86 -2.26 -18.66
C GLU A 36 -12.37 -2.57 -18.79
N LYS A 37 -12.94 -2.36 -19.98
CA LYS A 37 -14.33 -2.71 -20.25
C LYS A 37 -14.60 -4.21 -20.13
N SER A 38 -13.66 -5.05 -20.54
CA SER A 38 -13.78 -6.51 -20.44
C SER A 38 -13.77 -6.94 -18.98
N GLU A 39 -12.83 -6.43 -18.19
CA GLU A 39 -12.71 -6.71 -16.76
C GLU A 39 -13.97 -6.30 -15.99
N ILE A 40 -14.46 -5.07 -16.21
CA ILE A 40 -15.69 -4.56 -15.59
C ILE A 40 -16.88 -5.48 -15.91
N LYS A 41 -16.99 -5.94 -17.15
CA LYS A 41 -18.08 -6.83 -17.57
C LYS A 41 -17.97 -8.22 -16.95
N ALA A 42 -16.76 -8.77 -16.88
CA ALA A 42 -16.52 -10.07 -16.26
C ALA A 42 -16.90 -10.03 -14.77
N GLU A 43 -16.50 -8.98 -14.07
CA GLU A 43 -16.80 -8.79 -12.66
C GLU A 43 -18.30 -8.59 -12.42
N ALA A 44 -18.92 -7.71 -13.20
CA ALA A 44 -20.36 -7.49 -13.12
C ALA A 44 -21.13 -8.80 -13.36
N HIS A 45 -20.71 -9.62 -14.32
CA HIS A 45 -21.31 -10.92 -14.60
C HIS A 45 -21.16 -11.88 -13.42
N ARG A 46 -19.99 -11.94 -12.77
CA ARG A 46 -19.77 -12.74 -11.56
C ARG A 46 -20.75 -12.39 -10.45
N LEU A 47 -21.10 -11.11 -10.34
CA LEU A 47 -22.04 -10.57 -9.35
C LEU A 47 -23.51 -10.56 -9.83
N GLY A 48 -23.81 -11.07 -11.03
CA GLY A 48 -25.16 -11.07 -11.60
C GLY A 48 -25.71 -9.67 -11.94
N LEU A 49 -24.83 -8.69 -12.16
CA LEU A 49 -25.16 -7.29 -12.45
C LEU A 49 -24.84 -6.93 -13.91
N ALA A 50 -25.57 -5.96 -14.46
CA ALA A 50 -25.16 -5.29 -15.68
C ALA A 50 -23.95 -4.37 -15.39
N GLY A 51 -23.01 -4.22 -16.34
CA GLY A 51 -21.78 -3.43 -16.12
C GLY A 51 -22.03 -2.00 -15.62
N ALA A 52 -23.01 -1.29 -16.19
CA ALA A 52 -23.36 0.05 -15.73
C ALA A 52 -24.00 0.05 -14.32
N HIS A 53 -24.75 -1.00 -13.98
CA HIS A 53 -25.31 -1.17 -12.64
C HIS A 53 -24.19 -1.46 -11.63
N PHE A 54 -23.24 -2.33 -11.97
CA PHE A 54 -22.08 -2.62 -11.14
C PHE A 54 -21.28 -1.34 -10.81
N VAL A 55 -20.89 -0.57 -11.82
CA VAL A 55 -20.16 0.70 -11.63
C VAL A 55 -20.97 1.66 -10.75
N GLY A 56 -22.26 1.83 -11.05
CA GLY A 56 -23.12 2.71 -10.26
C GLY A 56 -23.33 2.23 -8.82
N ALA A 57 -23.44 0.92 -8.60
CA ALA A 57 -23.63 0.35 -7.28
C ALA A 57 -22.37 0.53 -6.43
N LEU A 58 -21.19 0.32 -6.99
CA LEU A 58 -19.90 0.53 -6.33
C LEU A 58 -19.72 1.97 -5.87
N VAL A 59 -19.98 2.94 -6.77
CA VAL A 59 -19.89 4.37 -6.44
C VAL A 59 -20.89 4.77 -5.36
N MET A 60 -22.14 4.34 -5.48
CA MET A 60 -23.15 4.68 -4.46
C MET A 60 -22.88 3.99 -3.13
N ALA A 61 -22.35 2.76 -3.13
CA ALA A 61 -21.96 2.08 -1.91
C ALA A 61 -20.84 2.84 -1.19
N HIS A 62 -19.89 3.39 -1.94
CA HIS A 62 -18.87 4.26 -1.37
C HIS A 62 -19.44 5.55 -0.79
N LEU A 63 -20.29 6.26 -1.54
CA LEU A 63 -20.92 7.49 -1.07
C LEU A 63 -21.84 7.29 0.14
N HIS A 64 -22.42 6.10 0.30
CA HIS A 64 -23.25 5.74 1.45
C HIS A 64 -22.47 5.16 2.63
N GLY A 65 -21.13 5.02 2.51
CA GLY A 65 -20.28 4.44 3.56
C GLY A 65 -20.40 2.91 3.69
N ASP A 66 -21.11 2.26 2.76
CA ASP A 66 -21.27 0.81 2.69
C ASP A 66 -20.05 0.12 2.06
N TYR A 67 -19.21 0.86 1.32
CA TYR A 67 -18.03 0.34 0.65
C TYR A 67 -16.84 1.30 0.82
N ALA A 68 -15.78 0.85 1.47
CA ALA A 68 -14.54 1.61 1.53
C ALA A 68 -13.83 1.49 0.18
N LEU A 69 -13.64 2.60 -0.53
CA LEU A 69 -12.54 2.64 -1.48
C LEU A 69 -11.25 2.58 -0.65
N PRO A 70 -10.21 1.87 -1.10
CA PRO A 70 -8.90 1.98 -0.48
C PRO A 70 -8.58 3.47 -0.38
N ASP A 71 -8.45 3.96 0.84
CA ASP A 71 -8.25 5.37 1.06
C ASP A 71 -6.95 5.79 0.39
N ARG A 72 -6.87 7.07 0.01
CA ARG A 72 -5.64 7.72 -0.42
C ARG A 72 -4.48 7.28 0.49
N ARG A 73 -3.37 6.80 -0.11
CA ARG A 73 -2.08 6.37 0.50
C ARG A 73 -2.21 5.91 1.96
N THR A 74 -2.18 4.59 2.16
CA THR A 74 -2.35 4.00 3.48
C THR A 74 -1.19 4.37 4.41
N ALA A 75 -1.41 4.33 5.73
CA ALA A 75 -0.32 4.42 6.70
C ALA A 75 0.76 3.36 6.45
N THR A 76 0.41 2.22 5.84
CA THR A 76 1.36 1.20 5.41
C THR A 76 2.24 1.67 4.25
N ASP A 77 1.67 2.39 3.27
CA ASP A 77 2.43 2.95 2.15
C ASP A 77 3.43 4.02 2.63
N ASP A 78 3.02 4.88 3.57
CA ASP A 78 3.92 5.87 4.18
C ASP A 78 5.10 5.19 4.92
N LEU A 79 4.82 4.11 5.66
CA LEU A 79 5.86 3.31 6.34
C LEU A 79 6.80 2.60 5.35
N ILE A 80 6.28 2.13 4.21
CA ILE A 80 7.11 1.53 3.15
C ILE A 80 8.09 2.57 2.58
N ASP A 81 7.65 3.80 2.38
CA ASP A 81 8.49 4.87 1.86
C ASP A 81 9.53 5.35 2.89
N GLU A 82 9.18 5.42 4.17
CA GLU A 82 10.15 5.66 5.25
C GLU A 82 11.22 4.56 5.31
N LEU A 83 10.82 3.29 5.14
CA LEU A 83 11.76 2.16 5.09
C LEU A 83 12.66 2.23 3.85
N ALA A 84 12.12 2.63 2.69
CA ALA A 84 12.90 2.82 1.47
C ALA A 84 13.92 3.98 1.61
N ALA A 85 13.54 5.07 2.29
CA ALA A 85 14.43 6.17 2.62
C ALA A 85 15.56 5.72 3.56
N LEU A 86 15.24 4.98 4.63
CA LEU A 86 16.23 4.41 5.55
C LEU A 86 17.21 3.47 4.82
N ARG A 87 16.71 2.59 3.95
CA ARG A 87 17.54 1.70 3.12
C ARG A 87 18.55 2.50 2.27
N THR A 88 18.13 3.63 1.71
CA THR A 88 19.00 4.50 0.92
C THR A 88 20.10 5.12 1.77
N GLN A 89 19.79 5.55 3.00
CA GLN A 89 20.79 6.08 3.94
C GLN A 89 21.80 5.00 4.36
N VAL A 90 21.34 3.79 4.64
CA VAL A 90 22.21 2.64 4.97
C VAL A 90 23.14 2.30 3.79
N ALA A 91 22.64 2.32 2.55
CA ALA A 91 23.47 2.09 1.37
C ALA A 91 24.60 3.14 1.24
N ARG A 92 24.32 4.42 1.56
CA ARG A 92 25.35 5.48 1.57
C ARG A 92 26.42 5.23 2.63
N ILE A 93 26.02 4.77 3.82
CA ILE A 93 26.97 4.36 4.87
C ILE A 93 27.86 3.22 4.37
N GLY A 94 27.26 2.20 3.73
CA GLY A 94 28.00 1.09 3.13
C GLY A 94 29.03 1.54 2.09
N THR A 95 28.69 2.52 1.25
CA THR A 95 29.62 3.13 0.30
C THR A 95 30.81 3.78 1.01
N ASN A 96 30.58 4.56 2.06
CA ASN A 96 31.66 5.20 2.82
C ASN A 96 32.57 4.17 3.50
N VAL A 97 31.99 3.13 4.11
CA VAL A 97 32.76 2.02 4.70
C VAL A 97 33.61 1.32 3.64
N ASN A 98 33.04 1.05 2.46
CA ASN A 98 33.77 0.42 1.37
C ASN A 98 34.93 1.28 0.84
N GLN A 99 34.76 2.61 0.79
CA GLN A 99 35.83 3.55 0.43
C GLN A 99 36.98 3.55 1.44
N ILE A 100 36.67 3.51 2.74
CA ILE A 100 37.68 3.41 3.81
C ILE A 100 38.43 2.08 3.67
N ALA A 101 37.71 0.97 3.52
CA ALA A 101 38.30 -0.36 3.35
C ALA A 101 39.22 -0.42 2.12
N HIS A 102 38.79 0.13 0.98
CA HIS A 102 39.60 0.17 -0.23
C HIS A 102 40.90 0.95 -0.03
N ARG A 103 40.87 2.13 0.62
CA ARG A 103 42.09 2.91 0.91
C ARG A 103 43.07 2.14 1.79
N LEU A 104 42.58 1.51 2.85
CA LEU A 104 43.40 0.70 3.75
C LEU A 104 44.00 -0.52 3.04
N ASN A 105 43.20 -1.23 2.23
CA ASN A 105 43.65 -2.40 1.46
C ASN A 105 44.68 -2.03 0.38
N ALA A 106 44.67 -0.79 -0.12
CA ALA A 106 45.66 -0.27 -1.05
C ALA A 106 46.96 0.19 -0.36
N GLY A 107 47.10 0.00 0.96
CA GLY A 107 48.26 0.43 1.74
C GLY A 107 48.29 1.93 2.04
N GLY A 108 47.17 2.63 1.85
CA GLY A 108 47.04 4.05 2.19
C GLY A 108 46.80 4.28 3.68
N ASP A 109 47.17 5.46 4.16
CA ASP A 109 46.95 5.85 5.55
C ASP A 109 45.47 6.18 5.82
N PRO A 110 44.93 5.85 7.02
CA PRO A 110 43.59 6.25 7.42
C PRO A 110 43.46 7.77 7.45
N HIS A 111 42.33 8.30 6.96
CA HIS A 111 42.02 9.71 7.16
C HIS A 111 41.62 9.95 8.62
N PRO A 112 41.94 11.10 9.23
CA PRO A 112 41.66 11.36 10.65
C PRO A 112 40.18 11.18 11.06
N GLY A 113 39.25 11.38 10.12
CA GLY A 113 37.81 11.19 10.34
C GLY A 113 37.31 9.75 10.19
N ASP A 114 38.11 8.82 9.66
CA ASP A 114 37.66 7.47 9.31
C ASP A 114 37.17 6.69 10.52
N LYS A 115 37.87 6.82 11.65
CA LYS A 115 37.47 6.18 12.91
C LYS A 115 36.10 6.65 13.38
N THR A 116 35.87 7.96 13.38
CA THR A 116 34.58 8.54 13.77
C THR A 116 33.45 8.11 12.84
N VAL A 117 33.71 8.07 11.53
CA VAL A 117 32.74 7.61 10.53
C VAL A 117 32.40 6.13 10.73
N LEU A 118 33.38 5.28 11.02
CA LEU A 118 33.15 3.85 11.30
C LEU A 118 32.37 3.61 12.60
N GLU A 119 32.68 4.35 13.66
CA GLU A 119 31.95 4.28 14.94
C GLU A 119 30.48 4.70 14.77
N GLU A 120 30.23 5.79 14.04
CA GLU A 120 28.88 6.25 13.76
C GLU A 120 28.13 5.30 12.82
N ALA A 121 28.79 4.78 11.79
CA ALA A 121 28.24 3.76 10.90
C ALA A 121 27.80 2.51 11.69
N ALA A 122 28.64 2.02 12.61
CA ALA A 122 28.30 0.89 13.46
C ALA A 122 27.07 1.17 14.33
N ARG A 123 26.99 2.35 14.96
CA ARG A 123 25.83 2.79 15.76
C ARG A 123 24.54 2.82 14.92
N VAL A 124 24.58 3.47 13.76
CA VAL A 124 23.40 3.58 12.87
C VAL A 124 22.95 2.22 12.36
N LEU A 125 23.88 1.32 12.01
CA LEU A 125 23.53 -0.04 11.58
C LEU A 125 22.85 -0.86 12.68
N VAL A 126 23.25 -0.69 13.94
CA VAL A 126 22.58 -1.31 15.09
C VAL A 126 21.16 -0.78 15.24
N LEU A 127 20.99 0.55 15.19
CA LEU A 127 19.66 1.18 15.29
C LEU A 127 18.74 0.76 14.13
N ALA A 128 19.27 0.72 12.90
CA ALA A 128 18.50 0.29 11.74
C ALA A 128 18.06 -1.18 11.86
N ARG A 129 18.93 -2.06 12.39
CA ARG A 129 18.57 -3.46 12.68
C ARG A 129 17.47 -3.56 13.73
N GLN A 130 17.59 -2.81 14.83
CA GLN A 130 16.58 -2.78 15.90
C GLN A 130 15.22 -2.31 15.38
N ALA A 131 15.20 -1.24 14.59
CA ALA A 131 13.98 -0.73 13.97
C ALA A 131 13.35 -1.77 13.04
N ALA A 132 14.14 -2.44 12.19
CA ALA A 132 13.66 -3.50 11.32
C ALA A 132 13.04 -4.67 12.13
N THR A 133 13.68 -5.10 13.21
CA THR A 133 13.14 -6.15 14.09
C THR A 133 11.83 -5.72 14.77
N MET A 134 11.72 -4.46 15.21
CA MET A 134 10.48 -3.94 15.79
C MET A 134 9.34 -3.91 14.76
N ILE A 135 9.63 -3.52 13.52
CA ILE A 135 8.65 -3.52 12.42
C ILE A 135 8.20 -4.95 12.12
N ASP A 136 9.13 -5.91 12.02
CA ASP A 136 8.81 -7.32 11.76
C ASP A 136 7.90 -7.90 12.85
N THR A 137 8.23 -7.63 14.11
CA THR A 137 7.41 -8.04 15.27
C THR A 137 6.01 -7.42 15.24
N ALA A 138 5.91 -6.13 14.90
CA ALA A 138 4.63 -5.44 14.81
C ALA A 138 3.78 -5.96 13.64
N ALA A 139 4.42 -6.26 12.50
CA ALA A 139 3.77 -6.82 11.33
C ALA A 139 3.22 -8.24 11.61
N ASP A 140 4.02 -9.09 12.25
CA ASP A 140 3.59 -10.42 12.70
C ASP A 140 2.41 -10.34 13.67
N GLY A 141 2.46 -9.41 14.63
CA GLY A 141 1.36 -9.15 15.56
C GLY A 141 0.07 -8.75 14.86
N ALA A 142 0.15 -7.81 13.91
CA ALA A 142 -0.98 -7.35 13.13
C ALA A 142 -1.58 -8.46 12.24
N ALA A 143 -0.72 -9.24 11.57
CA ALA A 143 -1.17 -10.37 10.74
C ALA A 143 -1.86 -11.47 11.56
N THR A 144 -1.39 -11.70 12.79
CA THR A 144 -1.98 -12.68 13.71
C THR A 144 -3.34 -12.20 14.24
N GLN A 145 -3.48 -10.92 14.60
CA GLN A 145 -4.76 -10.32 14.99
C GLN A 145 -5.79 -10.35 13.86
N HIS A 146 -5.38 -10.10 12.62
CA HIS A 146 -6.29 -10.12 11.47
C HIS A 146 -6.82 -11.52 11.12
N ARG A 147 -6.11 -12.61 11.50
CA ARG A 147 -6.60 -13.99 11.34
C ARG A 147 -7.56 -14.44 12.45
N ALA A 148 -7.56 -13.76 13.59
CA ALA A 148 -8.40 -14.11 14.74
C ALA A 148 -9.81 -13.50 14.65
N VAL A 149 -10.07 -12.66 13.65
CA VAL A 149 -11.35 -11.98 13.36
C VAL A 149 -11.99 -12.58 12.11
#